data_AF-A0A9D7D0N5-F1
#
_entry.id   AF-A0A9D7D0N5-F1
#
_cell.length_a   1.000
_cell.length_b   1.000
_cell.length_c   1.000
_cell.angle_alpha   90.00
_cell.angle_beta   90.00
_cell.angle_gamma   90.00
#
_symmetry.space_group_name_H-M   'P 1'
#
loop_
_entity.id
_entity.type
_entity.pdbx_description
1 polymer ?
#
loop_
_entity_poly.entity_id
_entity_poly.type
_entity_poly.pdbx_seq_one_letter_code
_entity_poly.pdbx_strand_id
1 'polypeptide(L)'
;MFGPTLAILTTACGASTQAEPPDGGSFALAPPDAGSMEGPAPGSRPVDAGYAFDGGGLSADRFVTRVVSFTSGPCAGFGQASMPDVVYGPPFGAGDGQGGFDVVSLGVGGELVVAFDNAIVDGPGDDFVVFENSFFAASDPRRPAADLAEISVSEDGVTWATFPCVARAYPFGACAGWHPVYSSPQSGLSPLDERAGGDRYDLAAVGLARARYVRIHDVGEDACPSKGIQNLGFDLDAIVSLHAERP
;
A
#
# COMPACT_ATOMS: atom_id res chain seq x y z
N MET A 1 -72.69 30.20 -24.99
CA MET A 1 -73.26 29.11 -25.81
C MET A 1 -72.11 28.23 -26.28
N PHE A 2 -72.38 26.92 -26.34
CA PHE A 2 -71.49 25.79 -26.63
C PHE A 2 -70.57 25.33 -25.48
N GLY A 3 -70.91 24.14 -24.99
CA GLY A 3 -70.24 23.38 -23.93
C GLY A 3 -69.18 22.41 -24.45
N PRO A 4 -68.90 21.32 -23.71
CA PRO A 4 -67.55 20.97 -23.27
C PRO A 4 -66.85 19.93 -24.15
N THR A 5 -65.53 19.83 -24.00
CA THR A 5 -64.75 18.68 -24.47
C THR A 5 -64.12 17.99 -23.25
N LEU A 6 -64.52 16.73 -23.08
CA LEU A 6 -64.04 15.74 -22.13
C LEU A 6 -63.02 14.83 -22.83
N ALA A 7 -61.83 14.64 -22.25
CA ALA A 7 -60.96 13.45 -22.33
C ALA A 7 -59.54 13.82 -21.89
N ILE A 8 -58.71 13.02 -21.21
CA ILE A 8 -58.74 11.71 -20.55
C ILE A 8 -57.52 11.80 -19.60
N LEU A 9 -57.65 11.35 -18.35
CA LEU A 9 -56.53 11.13 -17.43
C LEU A 9 -55.61 10.05 -18.01
N THR A 10 -54.32 10.34 -18.15
CA THR A 10 -53.26 9.32 -18.13
C THR A 10 -52.32 9.59 -16.97
N THR A 11 -52.42 8.74 -15.96
CA THR A 11 -51.47 8.60 -14.87
C THR A 11 -50.14 8.10 -15.46
N ALA A 12 -49.05 8.83 -15.26
CA ALA A 12 -47.70 8.32 -15.45
C ALA A 12 -46.92 8.50 -14.15
N CYS A 13 -46.77 7.39 -13.42
CA CYS A 13 -45.75 7.23 -12.41
C CYS A 13 -44.38 7.19 -13.10
N GLY A 14 -43.39 7.89 -12.54
CA GLY A 14 -42.00 7.81 -12.97
C GLY A 14 -41.11 8.43 -11.91
N ALA A 15 -40.58 7.57 -11.04
CA ALA A 15 -39.83 7.92 -9.85
C ALA A 15 -38.56 8.73 -10.15
N SER A 16 -38.28 9.66 -9.25
CA SER A 16 -37.00 10.34 -9.13
C SER A 16 -35.92 9.31 -8.79
N THR A 17 -35.03 9.01 -9.73
CA THR A 17 -33.78 8.30 -9.41
C THR A 17 -32.69 9.33 -9.17
N GLN A 18 -32.36 9.52 -7.90
CA GLN A 18 -31.07 10.07 -7.49
C GLN A 18 -29.99 9.21 -8.15
N ALA A 19 -29.04 9.85 -8.82
CA ALA A 19 -27.84 9.18 -9.29
C ALA A 19 -27.01 8.81 -8.07
N GLU A 20 -26.91 7.51 -7.77
CA GLU A 20 -25.90 6.98 -6.88
C GLU A 20 -24.51 7.26 -7.48
N PRO A 21 -23.50 7.66 -6.68
CA PRO A 21 -22.14 7.71 -7.15
C PRO A 21 -21.67 6.28 -7.47
N PRO A 22 -20.83 6.08 -8.51
CA PRO A 22 -20.29 4.76 -8.79
C PRO A 22 -19.40 4.30 -7.63
N ASP A 23 -19.64 3.07 -7.18
CA ASP A 23 -18.89 2.36 -6.15
C ASP A 23 -17.38 2.56 -6.32
N GLY A 24 -16.72 3.00 -5.25
CA GLY A 24 -15.27 3.00 -5.11
C GLY A 24 -14.74 1.58 -4.88
N GLY A 25 -15.09 0.66 -5.77
CA GLY A 25 -14.71 -0.75 -5.66
C GLY A 25 -13.19 -0.91 -5.70
N SER A 26 -12.67 -1.65 -4.72
CA SER A 26 -11.31 -2.15 -4.69
C SER A 26 -10.96 -2.81 -6.02
N PHE A 27 -9.82 -2.42 -6.57
CA PHE A 27 -9.26 -3.05 -7.76
C PHE A 27 -8.59 -4.35 -7.32
N ALA A 28 -9.36 -5.44 -7.32
CA ALA A 28 -8.77 -6.77 -7.20
C ALA A 28 -7.71 -6.95 -8.30
N LEU A 29 -6.51 -7.36 -7.92
CA LEU A 29 -5.46 -7.78 -8.84
C LEU A 29 -6.01 -8.98 -9.62
N ALA A 30 -6.56 -8.72 -10.81
CA ALA A 30 -6.80 -9.78 -11.77
C ALA A 30 -5.42 -10.19 -12.31
N PRO A 31 -4.97 -11.45 -12.15
CA PRO A 31 -3.81 -11.91 -12.86
C PRO A 31 -4.09 -11.71 -14.35
N PRO A 32 -3.10 -11.26 -15.14
CA PRO A 32 -3.26 -11.26 -16.58
C PRO A 32 -3.65 -12.67 -17.04
N ASP A 33 -4.50 -12.74 -18.08
CA ASP A 33 -4.80 -13.99 -18.77
C ASP A 33 -3.50 -14.80 -18.94
N ALA A 34 -3.58 -16.11 -18.71
CA ALA A 34 -2.46 -17.06 -18.66
C ALA A 34 -1.70 -17.26 -20.00
N GLY A 35 -1.34 -16.17 -20.68
CA GLY A 35 -0.21 -16.10 -21.58
C GLY A 35 1.05 -15.96 -20.74
N SER A 36 1.89 -16.99 -20.79
CA SER A 36 3.13 -17.15 -20.04
C SER A 36 3.97 -15.88 -20.00
N MET A 37 3.79 -15.08 -18.95
CA MET A 37 4.85 -14.21 -18.44
C MET A 37 5.57 -15.07 -17.41
N GLU A 38 6.75 -15.55 -17.78
CA GLU A 38 7.68 -16.13 -16.82
C GLU A 38 7.90 -15.08 -15.73
N GLY A 39 7.23 -15.27 -14.60
CA GLY A 39 7.67 -14.67 -13.34
C GLY A 39 9.14 -15.05 -13.13
N PRO A 40 9.93 -14.21 -12.43
CA PRO A 40 11.33 -14.48 -12.23
C PRO A 40 11.51 -15.92 -11.76
N ALA A 41 12.36 -16.67 -12.47
CA ALA A 41 12.78 -18.01 -12.08
C ALA A 41 13.23 -18.00 -10.61
N PRO A 42 13.19 -19.12 -9.88
CA PRO A 42 13.62 -19.18 -8.48
C PRO A 42 15.12 -18.83 -8.40
N GLY A 43 15.39 -17.56 -8.20
CA GLY A 43 16.65 -16.93 -7.87
C GLY A 43 16.37 -16.01 -6.69
N SER A 44 17.33 -15.87 -5.79
CA SER A 44 17.18 -15.02 -4.61
C SER A 44 16.81 -13.58 -5.02
N ARG A 45 15.68 -13.07 -4.52
CA ARG A 45 15.29 -11.65 -4.65
C ARG A 45 16.50 -10.78 -4.27
N PRO A 46 16.85 -9.73 -5.04
CA PRO A 46 17.89 -8.80 -4.65
C PRO A 46 17.53 -8.17 -3.31
N VAL A 47 18.43 -8.25 -2.33
CA VAL A 47 18.19 -7.68 -0.99
C VAL A 47 18.51 -6.19 -0.93
N ASP A 48 19.33 -5.68 -1.86
CA ASP A 48 19.72 -4.27 -1.96
C ASP A 48 19.43 -3.62 -3.34
N ALA A 49 19.18 -4.45 -4.36
CA ALA A 49 19.12 -4.10 -5.78
C ALA A 49 20.28 -3.26 -6.34
N GLY A 50 21.39 -3.12 -5.61
CA GLY A 50 22.57 -2.39 -6.06
C GLY A 50 22.36 -0.90 -6.31
N TYR A 51 21.36 -0.25 -5.72
CA TYR A 51 21.18 1.20 -5.85
C TYR A 51 22.38 1.97 -5.31
N ALA A 52 22.76 3.08 -5.93
CA ALA A 52 23.84 3.91 -5.40
C ALA A 52 23.39 4.70 -4.16
N PHE A 53 24.19 4.68 -3.09
CA PHE A 53 24.01 5.46 -1.86
C PHE A 53 25.36 5.82 -1.24
N ASP A 54 25.59 7.11 -0.95
CA ASP A 54 26.81 7.63 -0.28
C ASP A 54 28.15 7.13 -0.86
N GLY A 55 28.23 6.97 -2.18
CA GLY A 55 29.44 6.49 -2.87
C GLY A 55 29.64 4.96 -2.85
N GLY A 56 28.66 4.21 -2.34
CA GLY A 56 28.58 2.75 -2.38
C GLY A 56 27.20 2.26 -2.85
N GLY A 57 26.93 0.97 -2.67
CA GLY A 57 25.59 0.41 -2.85
C GLY A 57 24.72 0.63 -1.60
N LEU A 58 23.42 0.73 -1.78
CA LEU A 58 22.45 0.71 -0.68
C LEU A 58 22.62 -0.61 0.07
N SER A 59 22.70 -0.57 1.40
CA SER A 59 22.85 -1.80 2.18
C SER A 59 21.51 -2.52 2.31
N ALA A 60 21.52 -3.86 2.32
CA ALA A 60 20.32 -4.66 2.55
C ALA A 60 19.66 -4.37 3.91
N ASP A 61 20.44 -3.95 4.91
CA ASP A 61 19.96 -3.56 6.25
C ASP A 61 19.15 -2.24 6.27
N ARG A 62 19.03 -1.57 5.12
CA ARG A 62 18.13 -0.42 4.93
C ARG A 62 16.69 -0.85 4.73
N PHE A 63 16.47 -2.12 4.41
CA PHE A 63 15.15 -2.71 4.28
C PHE A 63 14.81 -3.52 5.52
N VAL A 64 13.58 -4.04 5.56
CA VAL A 64 13.16 -4.99 6.59
C VAL A 64 14.14 -6.15 6.67
N THR A 65 14.65 -6.43 7.87
CA THR A 65 15.56 -7.55 8.11
C THR A 65 14.86 -8.76 8.72
N ARG A 66 13.66 -8.56 9.31
CA ARG A 66 12.92 -9.63 9.98
C ARG A 66 11.42 -9.36 10.08
N VAL A 67 10.61 -10.36 9.77
CA VAL A 67 9.20 -10.40 10.19
C VAL A 67 9.11 -10.83 11.66
N VAL A 68 8.45 -10.02 12.49
CA VAL A 68 8.22 -10.31 13.91
C VAL A 68 6.94 -11.12 14.10
N SER A 69 5.86 -10.69 13.46
CA SER A 69 4.56 -11.36 13.50
C SER A 69 3.72 -10.96 12.29
N PHE A 70 2.88 -11.88 11.82
CA PHE A 70 1.89 -11.62 10.79
C PHE A 70 0.56 -12.24 11.22
N THR A 71 -0.48 -11.41 11.30
CA THR A 71 -1.86 -11.83 11.57
C THR A 71 -2.68 -11.45 10.35
N SER A 72 -3.04 -12.43 9.52
CA SER A 72 -3.85 -12.17 8.35
C SER A 72 -5.29 -11.80 8.73
N GLY A 73 -5.81 -10.78 8.06
CA GLY A 73 -7.23 -10.47 8.05
C GLY A 73 -8.01 -11.39 7.10
N PRO A 74 -9.36 -11.34 7.11
CA PRO A 74 -10.17 -11.92 6.06
C PRO A 74 -9.71 -11.43 4.68
N CYS A 75 -9.79 -12.31 3.68
CA CYS A 75 -9.40 -12.01 2.31
C CYS A 75 -7.93 -11.67 2.05
N ALA A 76 -7.06 -11.98 3.01
CA ALA A 76 -5.64 -12.13 2.75
C ALA A 76 -5.35 -13.41 1.94
N GLY A 77 -4.19 -13.47 1.27
CA GLY A 77 -3.73 -14.71 0.64
C GLY A 77 -2.68 -14.52 -0.44
N PHE A 78 -2.77 -13.43 -1.20
CA PHE A 78 -1.74 -13.07 -2.18
C PHE A 78 -0.39 -12.82 -1.48
N GLY A 79 0.70 -13.32 -2.06
CA GLY A 79 2.06 -13.21 -1.50
C GLY A 79 2.38 -14.08 -0.29
N GLN A 80 1.38 -14.62 0.43
CA GLN A 80 1.64 -15.32 1.70
C GLN A 80 2.54 -16.56 1.58
N ALA A 81 2.48 -17.27 0.46
CA ALA A 81 3.33 -18.44 0.21
C ALA A 81 4.83 -18.06 0.08
N SER A 82 5.12 -16.79 -0.17
CA SER A 82 6.47 -16.24 -0.29
C SER A 82 6.96 -15.58 1.00
N MET A 83 6.18 -15.63 2.09
CA MET A 83 6.60 -15.09 3.38
C MET A 83 7.69 -15.95 4.04
N PRO A 84 8.70 -15.33 4.67
CA PRO A 84 8.84 -13.88 4.89
C PRO A 84 9.58 -13.14 3.75
N ASP A 85 10.13 -13.84 2.76
CA ASP A 85 11.07 -13.27 1.79
C ASP A 85 10.46 -12.15 0.92
N VAL A 86 9.15 -12.17 0.69
CA VAL A 86 8.41 -11.15 -0.07
C VAL A 86 8.39 -9.77 0.57
N VAL A 87 8.71 -9.63 1.87
CA VAL A 87 8.78 -8.31 2.52
C VAL A 87 10.21 -7.80 2.68
N TYR A 88 11.21 -8.54 2.17
CA TYR A 88 12.62 -8.17 2.28
C TYR A 88 13.14 -7.50 1.01
N GLY A 89 13.98 -6.49 1.21
CA GLY A 89 14.64 -5.79 0.12
C GLY A 89 13.80 -4.68 -0.52
N PRO A 90 14.13 -4.29 -1.75
CA PRO A 90 13.61 -3.10 -2.41
C PRO A 90 12.19 -3.29 -2.92
N PRO A 91 11.45 -2.19 -3.18
CA PRO A 91 10.14 -2.26 -3.82
C PRO A 91 10.24 -2.72 -5.28
N PHE A 92 9.16 -3.27 -5.80
CA PHE A 92 8.98 -3.71 -7.19
C PHE A 92 7.73 -3.05 -7.80
N GLY A 93 7.66 -1.72 -7.68
CA GLY A 93 6.58 -0.92 -8.25
C GLY A 93 6.47 -0.96 -9.77
N ALA A 94 5.26 -0.69 -10.27
CA ALA A 94 4.92 -0.67 -11.68
C ALA A 94 4.38 0.70 -12.18
N GLY A 95 4.48 1.74 -11.34
CA GLY A 95 4.15 3.12 -11.68
C GLY A 95 2.65 3.44 -11.65
N ASP A 96 2.23 4.43 -12.44
CA ASP A 96 0.88 5.01 -12.35
C ASP A 96 -0.26 4.09 -12.78
N GLY A 97 0.02 3.11 -13.64
CA GLY A 97 -1.03 2.40 -14.40
C GLY A 97 -1.50 1.10 -13.76
N GLN A 98 -0.69 0.51 -12.87
CA GLN A 98 -0.93 -0.80 -12.30
C GLN A 98 -0.03 -1.02 -11.07
N GLY A 99 -0.44 -1.96 -10.23
CA GLY A 99 0.39 -2.49 -9.16
C GLY A 99 1.46 -3.47 -9.64
N GLY A 100 2.52 -3.62 -8.85
CA GLY A 100 3.43 -4.76 -8.88
C GLY A 100 2.79 -6.03 -8.32
N PHE A 101 3.52 -7.14 -8.36
CA PHE A 101 3.06 -8.45 -7.86
C PHE A 101 3.95 -9.02 -6.77
N ASP A 102 4.99 -8.30 -6.37
CA ASP A 102 5.95 -8.73 -5.34
C ASP A 102 5.52 -8.19 -3.97
N VAL A 103 4.29 -8.51 -3.61
CA VAL A 103 3.59 -7.95 -2.44
C VAL A 103 2.95 -9.05 -1.61
N VAL A 104 2.69 -8.77 -0.34
CA VAL A 104 1.84 -9.60 0.52
C VAL A 104 0.60 -8.83 0.96
N SER A 105 -0.58 -9.35 0.64
CA SER A 105 -1.85 -8.77 1.10
C SER A 105 -2.09 -9.14 2.56
N LEU A 106 -2.32 -8.12 3.38
CA LEU A 106 -2.60 -8.28 4.80
C LEU A 106 -3.99 -8.87 5.08
N GLY A 107 -4.95 -8.68 4.17
CA GLY A 107 -6.37 -8.89 4.46
C GLY A 107 -6.96 -7.72 5.23
N VAL A 108 -8.29 -7.67 5.24
CA VAL A 108 -9.07 -6.62 5.90
C VAL A 108 -8.81 -6.66 7.42
N GLY A 109 -8.29 -5.58 7.99
CA GLY A 109 -7.88 -5.53 9.39
C GLY A 109 -6.69 -6.44 9.73
N GLY A 110 -5.93 -6.90 8.72
CA GLY A 110 -4.71 -7.64 8.92
C GLY A 110 -3.59 -6.78 9.52
N GLU A 111 -2.65 -7.42 10.19
CA GLU A 111 -1.52 -6.75 10.85
C GLU A 111 -0.20 -7.47 10.56
N LEU A 112 0.83 -6.70 10.23
CA LEU A 112 2.21 -7.17 10.09
C LEU A 112 3.12 -6.31 10.95
N VAL A 113 3.99 -6.96 11.73
CA VAL A 113 5.07 -6.31 12.46
C VAL A 113 6.39 -6.77 11.88
N VAL A 114 7.22 -5.81 11.49
CA VAL A 114 8.56 -6.02 10.95
C VAL A 114 9.61 -5.34 11.82
N ALA A 115 10.86 -5.77 11.69
CA ALA A 115 11.99 -5.21 12.40
C ALA A 115 13.17 -4.90 11.47
N PHE A 116 14.00 -3.98 11.93
CA PHE A 116 15.25 -3.55 11.29
C PHE A 116 16.43 -3.79 12.24
N ASP A 117 17.52 -4.34 11.70
CA ASP A 117 18.76 -4.57 12.47
C ASP A 117 19.44 -3.24 12.81
N ASN A 118 19.59 -2.37 11.81
CA ASN A 118 19.95 -0.97 12.02
C ASN A 118 18.66 -0.19 12.29
N ALA A 119 18.58 0.49 13.44
CA ALA A 119 17.39 1.28 13.74
C ALA A 119 17.17 2.37 12.69
N ILE A 120 15.91 2.67 12.39
CA ILE A 120 15.50 3.92 11.76
C ILE A 120 15.81 5.02 12.78
N VAL A 121 16.46 6.10 12.37
CA VAL A 121 16.85 7.20 13.26
C VAL A 121 16.22 8.51 12.79
N ASP A 122 15.84 9.36 13.74
CA ASP A 122 15.32 10.71 13.46
C ASP A 122 16.44 11.57 12.82
N GLY A 123 16.21 11.94 11.57
CA GLY A 123 17.06 12.81 10.77
C GLY A 123 16.26 13.95 10.13
N PRO A 124 16.90 14.77 9.27
CA PRO A 124 16.19 15.86 8.62
C PRO A 124 15.09 15.36 7.66
N GLY A 125 13.83 15.61 8.00
CA GLY A 125 12.69 15.26 7.14
C GLY A 125 12.19 13.84 7.39
N ASP A 126 11.68 13.18 6.34
CA ASP A 126 11.19 11.80 6.49
C ASP A 126 12.34 10.83 6.76
N ASP A 127 12.09 9.85 7.63
CA ASP A 127 13.08 8.87 8.08
C ASP A 127 12.90 7.49 7.47
N PHE A 128 11.71 7.18 6.97
CA PHE A 128 11.43 5.92 6.26
C PHE A 128 10.26 6.06 5.29
N VAL A 129 10.15 5.10 4.37
CA VAL A 129 9.07 5.01 3.38
C VAL A 129 8.45 3.62 3.44
N VAL A 130 7.13 3.56 3.44
CA VAL A 130 6.34 2.33 3.29
C VAL A 130 5.81 2.28 1.86
N PHE A 131 6.12 1.20 1.15
CA PHE A 131 5.64 0.92 -0.19
C PHE A 131 4.54 -0.13 -0.13
N GLU A 132 3.35 0.29 -0.51
CA GLU A 132 2.21 -0.60 -0.76
C GLU A 132 2.28 -1.08 -2.22
N ASN A 133 1.18 -1.02 -2.95
CA ASN A 133 1.02 -1.40 -4.34
C ASN A 133 0.11 -0.43 -5.11
N SER A 134 -0.04 0.80 -4.61
CA SER A 134 -1.00 1.76 -5.13
C SER A 134 -0.64 2.21 -6.55
N PHE A 135 -1.66 2.63 -7.30
CA PHE A 135 -1.56 3.19 -8.64
C PHE A 135 -2.82 4.03 -8.92
N PHE A 136 -2.88 4.77 -10.03
CA PHE A 136 -4.04 5.62 -10.36
C PHE A 136 -5.11 4.86 -11.16
N ALA A 137 -6.23 4.58 -10.51
CA ALA A 137 -7.38 3.98 -11.15
C ALA A 137 -7.91 4.88 -12.28
N ALA A 138 -8.12 4.27 -13.45
CA ALA A 138 -8.53 4.98 -14.67
C ALA A 138 -7.62 6.17 -15.03
N SER A 139 -6.35 6.12 -14.62
CA SER A 139 -5.36 7.17 -14.86
C SER A 139 -5.74 8.54 -14.30
N ASP A 140 -6.57 8.60 -13.25
CA ASP A 140 -6.91 9.84 -12.54
C ASP A 140 -6.06 9.95 -11.25
N PRO A 141 -5.14 10.93 -11.15
CA PRO A 141 -4.31 11.14 -9.97
C PRO A 141 -5.07 11.42 -8.66
N ARG A 142 -6.38 11.68 -8.74
CA ARG A 142 -7.26 11.87 -7.58
C ARG A 142 -8.04 10.61 -7.21
N ARG A 143 -7.77 9.50 -7.88
CA ARG A 143 -8.41 8.19 -7.66
C ARG A 143 -7.34 7.10 -7.55
N PRO A 144 -6.49 7.12 -6.52
CA PRO A 144 -5.60 5.99 -6.29
C PRO A 144 -6.43 4.73 -6.00
N ALA A 145 -5.99 3.59 -6.54
CA ALA A 145 -6.32 2.29 -5.98
C ALA A 145 -5.60 2.22 -4.64
N ALA A 146 -6.35 2.36 -3.55
CA ALA A 146 -5.79 2.57 -2.23
C ALA A 146 -6.31 1.54 -1.25
N ASP A 147 -5.41 0.72 -0.74
CA ASP A 147 -5.65 -0.17 0.39
C ASP A 147 -4.89 0.43 1.58
N LEU A 148 -5.63 1.08 2.48
CA LEU A 148 -5.03 1.97 3.49
C LEU A 148 -4.55 1.21 4.72
N ALA A 149 -3.43 1.66 5.29
CA ALA A 149 -2.97 1.19 6.59
C ALA A 149 -2.59 2.31 7.57
N GLU A 150 -2.79 2.03 8.85
CA GLU A 150 -2.22 2.78 9.96
C GLU A 150 -0.80 2.27 10.25
N ILE A 151 0.15 3.21 10.31
CA ILE A 151 1.55 2.91 10.60
C ILE A 151 1.86 3.25 12.05
N SER A 152 2.44 2.30 12.77
CA SER A 152 3.02 2.53 14.10
C SER A 152 4.49 2.14 14.13
N VAL A 153 5.28 2.86 14.91
CA VAL A 153 6.71 2.62 15.10
C VAL A 153 7.02 2.38 16.56
N SER A 154 8.04 1.58 16.82
CA SER A 154 8.49 1.26 18.18
C SER A 154 9.99 1.03 18.24
N GLU A 155 10.59 1.41 19.37
CA GLU A 155 11.97 1.09 19.68
C GLU A 155 12.12 -0.29 20.34
N ASP A 156 11.15 -0.69 21.17
CA ASP A 156 11.21 -1.87 22.04
C ASP A 156 10.27 -3.01 21.64
N GLY A 157 9.37 -2.77 20.68
CA GLY A 157 8.35 -3.71 20.23
C GLY A 157 7.15 -3.82 21.18
N VAL A 158 7.08 -2.98 22.22
CA VAL A 158 6.04 -2.99 23.27
C VAL A 158 5.30 -1.66 23.33
N THR A 159 6.04 -0.56 23.30
CA THR A 159 5.49 0.80 23.30
C THR A 159 5.47 1.33 21.88
N TRP A 160 4.28 1.67 21.39
CA TRP A 160 4.06 2.07 20.01
C TRP A 160 3.67 3.54 19.92
N ALA A 161 4.31 4.25 18.99
CA ALA A 161 3.90 5.58 18.57
C ALA A 161 3.27 5.48 17.18
N THR A 162 2.09 6.08 17.00
CA THR A 162 1.25 5.84 15.83
C THR A 162 1.05 7.12 15.04
N PHE A 163 1.23 7.04 13.72
CA PHE A 163 0.93 8.11 12.80
C PHE A 163 -0.59 8.19 12.57
N PRO A 164 -1.26 9.35 12.73
CA PRO A 164 -2.71 9.43 12.63
C PRO A 164 -3.25 9.05 11.24
N CYS A 165 -3.95 7.92 11.12
CA CYS A 165 -4.62 7.48 9.88
C CYS A 165 -6.16 7.51 10.03
N VAL A 166 -6.74 8.70 9.87
CA VAL A 166 -8.19 8.94 10.08
C VAL A 166 -8.96 9.26 8.80
N ALA A 167 -8.28 9.62 7.71
CA ALA A 167 -8.94 9.97 6.48
C ALA A 167 -9.51 8.71 5.80
N ARG A 168 -10.73 8.83 5.28
CA ARG A 168 -11.45 7.77 4.55
C ARG A 168 -11.86 8.21 3.13
N ALA A 169 -11.36 9.38 2.72
CA ALA A 169 -11.53 9.93 1.39
C ALA A 169 -10.28 10.70 1.01
N TYR A 170 -10.01 10.78 -0.30
CA TYR A 170 -8.90 11.54 -0.84
C TYR A 170 -8.93 13.03 -0.41
N PRO A 171 -7.80 13.63 0.00
CA PRO A 171 -6.49 13.01 0.19
C PRO A 171 -6.42 12.24 1.52
N PHE A 172 -5.87 11.02 1.51
CA PHE A 172 -5.89 10.09 2.65
C PHE A 172 -4.92 10.44 3.81
N GLY A 173 -4.35 11.64 3.80
CA GLY A 173 -3.53 12.16 4.89
C GLY A 173 -2.28 11.31 5.15
N ALA A 174 -2.04 10.97 6.41
CA ALA A 174 -0.87 10.19 6.84
C ALA A 174 -1.10 8.67 6.83
N CYS A 175 -2.25 8.20 6.33
CA CYS A 175 -2.43 6.78 6.02
C CYS A 175 -1.40 6.35 4.97
N ALA A 176 -0.88 5.14 5.11
CA ALA A 176 -0.14 4.50 4.03
C ALA A 176 -1.11 3.94 2.99
N GLY A 177 -0.61 3.64 1.79
CA GLY A 177 -1.31 2.82 0.79
C GLY A 177 -2.06 3.61 -0.27
N TRP A 178 -1.63 4.83 -0.60
CA TRP A 178 -2.33 5.62 -1.62
C TRP A 178 -1.43 6.41 -2.58
N HIS A 179 -0.12 6.43 -2.36
CA HIS A 179 0.84 6.97 -3.31
C HIS A 179 1.38 5.86 -4.21
N PRO A 180 1.37 6.05 -5.56
CA PRO A 180 1.89 5.05 -6.46
C PRO A 180 3.34 4.67 -6.20
N VAL A 181 3.72 3.44 -6.53
CA VAL A 181 5.11 2.96 -6.36
C VAL A 181 5.83 2.94 -7.71
N TYR A 182 6.87 3.75 -7.85
CA TYR A 182 7.69 3.87 -9.07
C TYR A 182 9.07 3.21 -8.93
N SER A 183 9.58 3.12 -7.71
CA SER A 183 10.85 2.48 -7.43
C SER A 183 10.76 0.98 -7.72
N SER A 184 11.67 0.51 -8.57
CA SER A 184 11.91 -0.91 -8.80
C SER A 184 13.30 -1.12 -9.37
N PRO A 185 13.91 -2.30 -9.18
CA PRO A 185 15.21 -2.59 -9.77
C PRO A 185 15.21 -2.41 -11.29
N GLN A 186 14.06 -2.62 -11.93
CA GLN A 186 13.84 -2.46 -13.37
C GLN A 186 13.71 -0.99 -13.79
N SER A 187 13.06 -0.14 -12.97
CA SER A 187 12.97 1.30 -13.27
C SER A 187 14.30 2.01 -13.02
N GLY A 188 15.18 1.45 -12.18
CA GLY A 188 16.45 2.05 -11.78
C GLY A 188 16.27 3.28 -10.89
N LEU A 189 15.04 3.56 -10.46
CA LEU A 189 14.74 4.65 -9.53
C LEU A 189 14.99 4.15 -8.11
N SER A 190 15.93 4.80 -7.42
CA SER A 190 16.27 4.45 -6.04
C SER A 190 15.06 4.64 -5.11
N PRO A 191 14.81 3.72 -4.16
CA PRO A 191 13.73 3.87 -3.18
C PRO A 191 13.98 5.04 -2.21
N LEU A 192 15.18 5.64 -2.22
CA LEU A 192 15.50 6.84 -1.44
C LEU A 192 15.14 8.15 -2.16
N ASP A 193 14.91 8.10 -3.48
CA ASP A 193 14.54 9.28 -4.27
C ASP A 193 13.13 9.74 -3.91
N GLU A 194 12.86 11.05 -3.82
CA GLU A 194 11.52 11.57 -3.56
C GLU A 194 10.47 11.10 -4.57
N ARG A 195 10.89 10.80 -5.80
CA ARG A 195 10.04 10.30 -6.88
C ARG A 195 9.76 8.80 -6.79
N ALA A 196 10.37 8.08 -5.85
CA ALA A 196 10.19 6.64 -5.67
C ALA A 196 8.73 6.22 -5.46
N GLY A 197 7.91 7.15 -4.97
CA GLY A 197 6.55 6.87 -4.54
C GLY A 197 6.48 6.43 -3.09
N GLY A 198 5.42 5.71 -2.74
CA GLY A 198 5.16 5.24 -1.38
C GLY A 198 4.86 6.37 -0.39
N ASP A 199 4.56 5.98 0.84
CA ASP A 199 4.14 6.87 1.91
C ASP A 199 5.28 7.09 2.90
N ARG A 200 5.60 8.36 3.18
CA ARG A 200 6.80 8.77 3.92
C ARG A 200 6.47 9.20 5.34
N TYR A 201 7.40 8.95 6.25
CA TYR A 201 7.19 9.10 7.69
C TYR A 201 8.42 9.68 8.40
N ASP A 202 8.18 10.73 9.20
CA ASP A 202 9.15 11.40 10.07
C ASP A 202 8.93 10.97 11.54
N LEU A 203 9.96 10.40 12.18
CA LEU A 203 9.88 9.93 13.58
C LEU A 203 9.69 11.07 14.58
N ALA A 204 10.18 12.28 14.28
CA ALA A 204 9.97 13.45 15.13
C ALA A 204 8.48 13.82 15.22
N ALA A 205 7.69 13.54 14.18
CA ALA A 205 6.24 13.78 14.18
C ALA A 205 5.48 12.93 15.23
N VAL A 206 6.07 11.81 15.66
CA VAL A 206 5.54 10.94 16.72
C VAL A 206 6.41 10.93 17.98
N GLY A 207 7.39 11.84 18.07
CA GLY A 207 8.22 12.05 19.26
C GLY A 207 9.25 10.95 19.53
N LEU A 208 9.68 10.22 18.50
CA LEU A 208 10.73 9.21 18.63
C LEU A 208 12.04 9.69 17.99
N ALA A 209 13.16 9.41 18.64
CA ALA A 209 14.50 9.63 18.06
C ALA A 209 15.01 8.42 17.26
N ARG A 210 14.39 7.25 17.47
CA ARG A 210 14.74 6.00 16.82
C ARG A 210 13.59 4.99 16.89
N ALA A 211 13.53 4.09 15.93
CA ALA A 211 12.62 2.96 15.89
C ALA A 211 13.29 1.72 15.29
N ARG A 212 13.02 0.55 15.86
CA ARG A 212 13.49 -0.76 15.38
C ARG A 212 12.38 -1.62 14.80
N TYR A 213 11.13 -1.22 15.04
CA TYR A 213 9.95 -1.96 14.63
C TYR A 213 8.99 -1.03 13.91
N VAL A 214 8.40 -1.55 12.84
CA VAL A 214 7.28 -0.93 12.14
C VAL A 214 6.12 -1.92 12.16
N ARG A 215 4.94 -1.44 12.50
CA ARG A 215 3.69 -2.18 12.47
C ARG A 215 2.78 -1.54 11.44
N ILE A 216 2.28 -2.37 10.54
CA ILE A 216 1.31 -2.03 9.51
C ILE A 216 0.00 -2.70 9.91
N HIS A 217 -1.04 -1.90 10.13
CA HIS A 217 -2.38 -2.39 10.42
C HIS A 217 -3.32 -1.89 9.33
N ASP A 218 -3.86 -2.82 8.55
CA ASP A 218 -4.87 -2.51 7.54
C ASP A 218 -6.09 -1.83 8.20
N VAL A 219 -6.57 -0.75 7.58
CA VAL A 219 -7.77 -0.03 8.05
C VAL A 219 -8.89 -0.06 7.00
N GLY A 220 -8.79 -0.97 6.02
CA GLY A 220 -9.83 -1.22 5.06
C GLY A 220 -11.10 -1.77 5.72
N GLU A 221 -12.23 -1.51 5.10
CA GLU A 221 -13.56 -1.97 5.57
C GLU A 221 -14.26 -2.85 4.52
N ASP A 222 -13.53 -3.26 3.48
CA ASP A 222 -14.08 -3.94 2.34
C ASP A 222 -14.66 -5.31 2.70
N ALA A 223 -15.80 -5.63 2.09
CA ALA A 223 -16.40 -6.94 2.25
C ALA A 223 -15.66 -7.97 1.39
N CYS A 224 -15.36 -9.11 1.99
CA CYS A 224 -14.79 -10.24 1.28
C CYS A 224 -15.64 -10.67 0.08
N PRO A 225 -15.10 -10.67 -1.15
CA PRO A 225 -15.85 -11.13 -2.31
C PRO A 225 -16.14 -12.63 -2.18
N SER A 226 -17.38 -13.04 -2.46
CA SER A 226 -17.79 -14.45 -2.36
C SER A 226 -17.10 -15.37 -3.38
N LYS A 227 -16.47 -14.79 -4.41
CA LYS A 227 -15.67 -15.45 -5.45
C LYS A 227 -14.59 -14.48 -5.90
N GLY A 228 -13.38 -14.97 -6.15
CA GLY A 228 -12.27 -14.15 -6.59
C GLY A 228 -11.00 -14.45 -5.80
N ILE A 229 -9.93 -13.73 -6.14
CA ILE A 229 -8.65 -13.84 -5.48
C ILE A 229 -8.75 -13.18 -4.10
N GLN A 230 -8.08 -13.78 -3.13
CA GLN A 230 -8.00 -13.26 -1.77
C GLN A 230 -6.76 -12.35 -1.70
N ASN A 231 -6.94 -11.09 -2.06
CA ASN A 231 -5.89 -10.06 -2.12
C ASN A 231 -6.39 -8.70 -1.59
N LEU A 232 -7.31 -8.71 -0.63
CA LEU A 232 -7.81 -7.44 -0.07
C LEU A 232 -6.91 -6.94 1.05
N GLY A 233 -7.07 -5.66 1.37
CA GLY A 233 -6.30 -4.96 2.38
C GLY A 233 -4.91 -4.62 1.88
N PHE A 234 -4.17 -3.88 2.70
CA PHE A 234 -2.87 -3.32 2.34
C PHE A 234 -1.94 -4.38 1.73
N ASP A 235 -1.39 -4.10 0.55
CA ASP A 235 -0.46 -4.96 -0.17
C ASP A 235 0.98 -4.49 0.07
N LEU A 236 1.65 -5.00 1.10
CA LEU A 236 3.03 -4.56 1.40
C LEU A 236 4.02 -5.06 0.34
N ASP A 237 4.72 -4.12 -0.31
CA ASP A 237 5.84 -4.36 -1.24
C ASP A 237 7.19 -4.27 -0.51
N ALA A 238 7.44 -3.14 0.15
CA ALA A 238 8.71 -2.89 0.85
C ALA A 238 8.61 -1.80 1.92
N ILE A 239 9.61 -1.76 2.80
CA ILE A 239 9.87 -0.60 3.68
C ILE A 239 11.35 -0.30 3.63
N VAL A 240 11.71 0.96 3.42
CA VAL A 240 13.10 1.42 3.41
C VAL A 240 13.31 2.49 4.48
N SER A 241 14.41 2.41 5.22
CA SER A 241 14.88 3.53 6.05
C SER A 241 15.59 4.55 5.17
N LEU A 242 15.24 5.83 5.29
CA LEU A 242 15.94 6.97 4.69
C LEU A 242 17.11 7.40 5.58
N HIS A 243 16.89 7.36 6.90
CA HIS A 243 17.89 7.59 7.92
C HIS A 243 18.04 6.33 8.77
N ALA A 244 19.25 5.76 8.78
CA ALA A 244 19.57 4.53 9.49
C ALA A 244 20.74 4.73 10.45
N GLU A 245 20.70 4.01 11.56
CA GLU A 245 21.86 3.80 12.43
C GLU A 245 23.01 3.25 11.58
N ARG A 246 24.20 3.87 11.69
CA ARG A 246 25.40 3.40 11.00
C ARG A 246 26.06 2.32 11.87
N PRO A 247 26.61 1.24 11.27
CA PRO A 247 27.38 0.23 11.99
C PRO A 247 28.57 0.79 12.78
#